data_AF-A0A7L3UXM0-F1
#
_entry.id   AF-A0A7L3UXM0-F1
#
_cell.length_a   1.000
_cell.length_b   1.000
_cell.length_c   1.000
_cell.angle_alpha   90.00
_cell.angle_beta   90.00
_cell.angle_gamma   90.00
#
_symmetry.space_group_name_H-M   'P 1'
#
loop_
_entity.id
_entity.type
_entity.pdbx_description
1 polymer ?
#
loop_
_entity_poly.entity_id
_entity_poly.type
_entity_poly.pdbx_seq_one_letter_code
_entity_poly.pdbx_strand_id
1 'polypeptide(L)'
;AMYTFLPENFTPVKQKPSKELRPMLGAILLGLILFIAAVVAWCYYTVSLRKAERLKTELMDLRADGFVIRNQHGEVVFRLAFRSGSLDLESCSKEGEILSCSRSSRGPLNFFIQTVKPKDTVMCYRAAAIKINDSVPFHLGFNATERALFFQARYKDSPYKPPPGQQPFPELSYRVCVGSDITSIHKYMVRRYFNKPSKIPAENAFRYPIWSTWALYKNDIDQDKLLRFAEKIKKYHFNCSHIEIDDMYTQAYGDFDFDPVKFPNVTEMFAKLREDGFKVTLWTHPFINYNSSNFGVGIERQLFIKEPTGRLPAMVEWWNGIGAILDFTNPAARDWFQSHLRQLRHKYGISSFKFDAGETSYLPKQFSTFRPLSDPSIWSRRYTEMAIPFYELAEVRVGYQSQNISCFFRIIDRDSVWGYELGLKSLIPTVLTISMLGYPFISADMIGGNFFPNKTNGAVEIPNRELYVRWLELSAFMPSMQFSIPPWLYDKEVVEIAQKFTQLHESLVAPLLLELAGEVTDTGDPIIRPIWWISPRDEATHRIDSQFLIGDTLMVAPVLEMGKQERDVYLPAGKWRSYKGELFEKTPVLLTDYPVDLDEVAYFLWVS
;
A
#
# COMPACT_ATOMS: atom_id res chain seq x y z
N ALA A 1 95.52 61.52 -56.19
CA ALA A 1 94.80 60.24 -56.09
C ALA A 1 93.49 60.50 -55.37
N MET A 2 92.39 60.11 -56.00
CA MET A 2 90.99 60.43 -55.67
C MET A 2 90.44 59.66 -54.45
N TYR A 3 89.18 60.01 -54.09
CA TYR A 3 88.20 59.34 -53.18
C TYR A 3 88.17 59.90 -51.74
N THR A 4 87.04 60.31 -51.14
CA THR A 4 85.62 60.36 -51.53
C THR A 4 84.84 61.26 -50.56
N PHE A 5 83.75 61.86 -51.05
CA PHE A 5 82.80 62.72 -50.33
C PHE A 5 81.92 61.97 -49.31
N LEU A 6 81.60 62.63 -48.20
CA LEU A 6 80.46 62.31 -47.32
C LEU A 6 79.20 63.02 -47.83
N PRO A 7 78.00 62.40 -47.71
CA PRO A 7 76.74 63.14 -47.65
C PRO A 7 76.03 62.99 -46.29
N GLU A 8 75.16 63.96 -46.06
CA GLU A 8 74.48 64.35 -44.82
C GLU A 8 73.35 63.40 -44.39
N ASN A 9 73.06 63.48 -43.08
CA ASN A 9 72.01 62.78 -42.36
C ASN A 9 70.60 63.05 -42.91
N PHE A 10 69.92 61.98 -43.32
CA PHE A 10 68.50 61.97 -43.67
C PHE A 10 67.61 61.87 -42.42
N THR A 11 66.72 62.83 -42.24
CA THR A 11 65.55 62.78 -41.36
C THR A 11 64.47 61.83 -41.91
N PRO A 12 63.80 61.00 -41.08
CA PRO A 12 62.77 60.07 -41.55
C PRO A 12 61.38 60.72 -41.65
N VAL A 13 60.72 60.39 -42.76
CA VAL A 13 59.31 60.69 -43.07
C VAL A 13 58.40 59.80 -42.21
N LYS A 14 57.43 60.43 -41.52
CA LYS A 14 56.35 59.74 -40.79
C LYS A 14 55.45 58.96 -41.75
N GLN A 15 55.43 57.63 -41.63
CA GLN A 15 54.37 56.79 -42.21
C GLN A 15 53.08 56.87 -41.37
N LYS A 16 51.94 57.04 -42.05
CA LYS A 16 50.59 56.88 -41.47
C LYS A 16 50.36 55.44 -41.02
N PRO A 17 49.74 55.19 -39.85
CA PRO A 17 49.47 53.82 -39.39
C PRO A 17 48.41 53.15 -40.25
N SER A 18 48.65 51.88 -40.56
CA SER A 18 47.85 51.01 -41.41
C SER A 18 46.43 50.77 -40.86
N LYS A 19 45.49 50.53 -41.79
CA LYS A 19 44.06 50.28 -41.54
C LYS A 19 43.74 48.96 -40.82
N GLU A 20 44.76 48.21 -40.37
CA GLU A 20 44.59 46.92 -39.67
C GLU A 20 44.75 47.01 -38.14
N LEU A 21 45.19 48.15 -37.59
CA LEU A 21 45.42 48.26 -36.14
C LEU A 21 44.13 48.48 -35.31
N ARG A 22 43.06 48.99 -35.94
CA ARG A 22 41.77 49.27 -35.27
C ARG A 22 40.99 48.02 -34.84
N PRO A 23 40.83 46.97 -35.67
CA PRO A 23 40.14 45.76 -35.23
C PRO A 23 40.95 44.98 -34.16
N MET A 24 42.28 45.05 -34.21
CA MET A 24 43.14 44.38 -33.21
C MET A 24 43.05 45.06 -31.84
N LEU A 25 43.05 46.39 -31.79
CA LEU A 25 42.79 47.15 -30.55
C LEU A 25 41.37 46.90 -30.01
N GLY A 26 40.37 46.80 -30.89
CA GLY A 26 38.99 46.45 -30.50
C GLY A 26 38.86 45.05 -29.91
N ALA A 27 39.55 44.06 -30.49
CA ALA A 27 39.57 42.69 -29.99
C ALA A 27 40.29 42.57 -28.63
N ILE A 28 41.40 43.30 -28.45
CA ILE A 28 42.10 43.37 -27.16
C ILE A 28 41.23 44.02 -26.10
N LEU A 29 40.52 45.11 -26.43
CA LEU A 29 39.61 45.79 -25.50
C LEU A 29 38.43 44.88 -25.12
N LEU A 30 37.85 44.16 -26.08
CA LEU A 30 36.77 43.21 -25.85
C LEU A 30 37.23 42.03 -24.99
N GLY A 31 38.43 41.50 -25.25
CA GLY A 31 39.06 40.46 -24.45
C GLY A 31 39.32 40.91 -23.00
N LEU A 32 39.76 42.15 -22.81
CA LEU A 32 39.96 42.72 -21.48
C LEU A 32 38.63 42.87 -20.72
N ILE A 33 37.58 43.32 -21.40
CA ILE A 33 36.23 43.46 -20.83
C ILE A 33 35.66 42.09 -20.43
N LEU A 34 35.81 41.07 -21.29
CA LEU A 34 35.35 39.71 -20.99
C LEU A 34 36.15 39.07 -19.85
N PHE A 35 37.46 39.32 -19.78
CA PHE A 35 38.29 38.86 -18.67
C PHE A 35 37.89 39.53 -17.34
N ILE A 36 37.68 40.85 -17.35
CA ILE A 36 37.19 41.58 -16.17
C ILE A 36 35.79 41.07 -15.78
N ALA A 37 34.89 40.83 -16.74
CA ALA A 37 33.57 40.27 -16.47
C ALA A 37 33.65 38.86 -15.88
N ALA A 38 34.56 38.01 -16.35
CA ALA A 38 34.79 36.68 -15.81
C ALA A 38 35.39 36.72 -14.39
N VAL A 39 36.34 37.64 -14.13
CA VAL A 39 36.90 37.85 -12.79
C VAL A 39 35.84 38.42 -11.84
N VAL A 40 35.01 39.37 -12.30
CA VAL A 40 33.89 39.90 -11.50
C VAL A 40 32.84 38.81 -11.25
N ALA A 41 32.50 37.99 -12.24
CA ALA A 41 31.60 36.85 -12.08
C ALA A 41 32.19 35.80 -11.14
N TRP A 42 33.50 35.54 -11.20
CA TRP A 42 34.21 34.63 -10.30
C TRP A 42 34.29 35.20 -8.88
N CYS A 43 34.55 36.50 -8.71
CA CYS A 43 34.51 37.20 -7.43
C CYS A 43 33.09 37.20 -6.86
N TYR A 44 32.06 37.41 -7.69
CA TYR A 44 30.66 37.32 -7.28
C TYR A 44 30.28 35.88 -6.94
N TYR A 45 30.77 34.89 -7.70
CA TYR A 45 30.57 33.46 -7.46
C TYR A 45 31.27 33.01 -6.18
N THR A 46 32.49 33.47 -5.91
CA THR A 46 33.26 33.16 -4.69
C THR A 46 32.75 33.91 -3.45
N VAL A 47 32.27 35.15 -3.59
CA VAL A 47 31.57 35.88 -2.52
C VAL A 47 30.18 35.30 -2.27
N SER A 48 29.48 34.84 -3.31
CA SER A 48 28.22 34.11 -3.22
C SER A 48 28.41 32.73 -2.59
N LEU A 49 29.49 32.00 -2.93
CA LEU A 49 29.91 30.76 -2.28
C LEU A 49 30.30 30.99 -0.82
N ARG A 50 31.04 32.05 -0.48
CA ARG A 50 31.36 32.40 0.91
C ARG A 50 30.13 32.88 1.71
N LYS A 51 29.10 33.43 1.04
CA LYS A 51 27.77 33.66 1.64
C LYS A 51 26.96 32.35 1.75
N ALA A 52 27.09 31.43 0.80
CA ALA A 52 26.43 30.12 0.81
C ALA A 52 27.06 29.12 1.81
N GLU A 53 28.34 29.29 2.14
CA GLU A 53 29.07 28.55 3.18
C GLU A 53 28.73 29.01 4.61
N ARG A 54 27.87 30.02 4.76
CA ARG A 54 27.25 30.38 6.04
C ARG A 54 25.77 30.01 6.06
N LEU A 55 25.45 28.74 5.79
CA LEU A 55 24.17 28.16 6.17
C LEU A 55 24.38 27.15 7.29
N LYS A 56 24.55 27.72 8.49
CA LYS A 56 24.32 27.01 9.76
C LYS A 56 22.86 26.55 9.76
N THR A 57 22.59 25.32 10.20
CA THR A 57 21.43 24.83 11.00
C THR A 57 20.06 25.58 10.99
N GLU A 58 19.71 26.34 9.95
CA GLU A 58 18.56 27.27 9.93
C GLU A 58 17.38 26.76 9.08
N LEU A 59 17.51 25.59 8.42
CA LEU A 59 16.39 24.97 7.68
C LEU A 59 15.49 24.06 8.55
N MET A 60 15.82 23.96 9.84
CA MET A 60 14.94 23.40 10.86
C MET A 60 14.77 24.49 11.92
N ASP A 61 13.78 25.35 11.69
CA ASP A 61 13.40 26.40 12.62
C ASP A 61 12.67 25.73 13.79
N LEU A 62 13.43 25.35 14.82
CA LEU A 62 12.91 24.86 16.10
C LEU A 62 12.21 26.05 16.77
N ARG A 63 10.89 26.07 16.69
CA ARG A 63 10.07 27.06 17.36
C ARG A 63 9.54 26.48 18.66
N ALA A 64 9.15 27.39 19.55
CA ALA A 64 8.55 27.03 20.82
C ALA A 64 7.35 26.09 20.65
N ASP A 65 6.63 26.16 19.52
CA ASP A 65 5.43 25.39 19.20
C ASP A 65 5.63 24.21 18.22
N GLY A 66 6.85 23.91 17.77
CA GLY A 66 7.03 22.96 16.67
C GLY A 66 8.35 23.02 15.92
N PHE A 67 8.42 22.32 14.79
CA PHE A 67 9.40 22.64 13.74
C PHE A 67 8.72 22.86 12.40
N VAL A 68 9.29 23.76 11.62
CA VAL A 68 8.82 24.13 10.29
C VAL A 68 9.91 23.77 9.28
N ILE A 69 9.58 22.94 8.31
CA ILE A 69 10.41 22.67 7.14
C ILE A 69 9.94 23.61 6.03
N ARG A 70 10.90 24.36 5.47
CA ARG A 70 10.69 25.26 4.35
C ARG A 70 11.33 24.72 3.09
N ASN A 71 10.73 25.00 1.93
CA ASN A 71 11.34 24.71 0.64
C ASN A 71 12.42 25.75 0.31
N GLN A 72 13.06 25.57 -0.84
CA GLN A 72 14.15 26.44 -1.33
C GLN A 72 13.70 27.88 -1.61
N HIS A 73 12.38 28.11 -1.71
CA HIS A 73 11.76 29.41 -1.94
C HIS A 73 11.25 30.05 -0.62
N GLY A 74 11.52 29.43 0.53
CA GLY A 74 11.10 29.92 1.85
C GLY A 74 9.67 29.56 2.25
N GLU A 75 8.93 28.85 1.40
CA GLU A 75 7.55 28.43 1.65
C GLU A 75 7.53 27.27 2.64
N VAL A 76 6.55 27.26 3.53
CA VAL A 76 6.38 26.17 4.50
C VAL A 76 5.82 24.94 3.79
N VAL A 77 6.60 23.88 3.70
CA VAL A 77 6.20 22.59 3.11
C VAL A 77 5.75 21.58 4.16
N PHE A 78 6.19 21.74 5.41
CA PHE A 78 5.76 20.89 6.50
C PHE A 78 5.84 21.65 7.82
N ARG A 79 4.79 21.59 8.62
CA ARG A 79 4.75 22.12 9.99
C ARG A 79 4.38 20.98 10.92
N LEU A 80 5.28 20.64 11.84
CA LEU A 80 4.93 19.79 12.97
C LEU A 80 4.70 20.69 14.17
N ALA A 81 3.47 20.74 14.67
CA ALA A 81 3.14 21.45 15.90
C ALA A 81 3.22 20.48 17.09
N PHE A 82 4.01 20.80 18.11
CA PHE A 82 4.01 20.07 19.37
C PHE A 82 2.79 20.50 20.17
N ARG A 83 1.83 19.61 20.40
CA ARG A 83 0.65 19.90 21.24
C ARG A 83 0.96 19.94 22.76
N SER A 84 2.23 20.00 23.14
CA SER A 84 2.70 20.01 24.53
C SER A 84 3.30 21.38 24.92
N GLY A 85 2.53 22.46 24.78
CA GLY A 85 2.95 23.79 25.20
C GLY A 85 4.19 24.33 24.47
N SER A 86 4.55 25.57 24.77
CA SER A 86 5.77 26.21 24.28
C SER A 86 6.95 25.70 25.11
N LEU A 87 7.98 25.11 24.48
CA LEU A 87 9.20 24.68 25.19
C LEU A 87 9.91 25.90 25.81
N ASP A 88 10.22 25.82 27.11
CA ASP A 88 11.04 26.82 27.79
C ASP A 88 12.51 26.52 27.50
N LEU A 89 13.10 27.29 26.58
CA LEU A 89 14.48 27.12 26.14
C LEU A 89 15.50 27.34 27.27
N GLU A 90 15.14 28.05 28.35
CA GLU A 90 16.01 28.22 29.51
C GLU A 90 16.07 26.96 30.38
N SER A 91 15.10 26.05 30.24
CA SER A 91 15.08 24.75 30.93
C SER A 91 15.87 23.66 30.21
N CYS A 92 16.48 24.00 29.07
CA CYS A 92 17.17 23.06 28.22
C CYS A 92 18.66 22.97 28.55
N SER A 93 19.16 21.76 28.80
CA SER A 93 20.57 21.44 28.97
C SER A 93 21.05 20.54 27.84
N LYS A 94 22.26 20.76 27.34
CA LYS A 94 22.88 19.90 26.32
C LYS A 94 23.99 19.07 26.93
N GLU A 95 23.90 17.76 26.77
CA GLU A 95 24.92 16.80 27.18
C GLU A 95 25.29 15.91 25.99
N GLY A 96 26.51 16.08 25.47
CA GLY A 96 26.95 15.42 24.24
C GLY A 96 26.10 15.81 23.01
N GLU A 97 25.53 14.82 22.33
CA GLU A 97 24.64 15.01 21.17
C GLU A 97 23.15 15.12 21.56
N ILE A 98 22.85 15.14 22.86
CA ILE A 98 21.50 15.12 23.41
C ILE A 98 21.16 16.51 23.97
N LEU A 99 20.06 17.10 23.51
CA LEU A 99 19.45 18.31 24.08
C LEU A 99 18.25 17.88 24.92
N SER A 100 18.26 18.13 26.23
CA SER A 100 17.19 17.77 27.18
C SER A 100 16.51 19.01 27.72
N CYS A 101 15.18 19.10 27.71
CA CYS A 101 14.42 20.22 28.29
C CYS A 101 13.47 19.71 29.37
N SER A 102 13.33 20.47 30.47
CA SER A 102 12.56 20.06 31.65
C SER A 102 11.25 20.82 31.87
N ARG A 103 11.02 21.93 31.15
CA ARG A 103 9.84 22.79 31.31
C ARG A 103 9.20 23.18 29.98
N SER A 104 7.87 23.33 30.01
CA SER A 104 7.05 23.92 28.93
C SER A 104 6.03 24.90 29.52
N SER A 105 5.41 25.72 28.67
CA SER A 105 4.34 26.66 29.07
C SER A 105 3.06 25.98 29.60
N ARG A 106 2.99 24.64 29.55
CA ARG A 106 1.88 23.84 30.08
C ARG A 106 2.28 22.88 31.21
N GLY A 107 3.51 22.99 31.73
CA GLY A 107 3.99 22.18 32.85
C GLY A 107 5.30 21.44 32.58
N PRO A 108 5.70 20.53 33.49
CA PRO A 108 6.90 19.72 33.35
C PRO A 108 6.85 18.87 32.08
N LEU A 109 7.96 18.83 31.34
CA LEU A 109 8.09 18.07 30.11
C LEU A 109 9.43 17.32 30.18
N ASN A 110 9.47 16.03 29.86
CA ASN A 110 10.71 15.31 29.66
C ASN A 110 10.88 15.07 28.16
N PHE A 111 11.75 15.84 27.52
CA PHE A 111 11.96 15.77 26.08
C PHE A 111 13.47 15.81 25.76
N PHE A 112 13.91 14.95 24.84
CA PHE A 112 15.30 14.90 24.40
C PHE A 112 15.42 14.81 22.87
N ILE A 113 16.38 15.53 22.28
CA ILE A 113 16.74 15.46 20.84
C ILE A 113 18.16 14.95 20.72
N GLN A 114 18.37 13.82 20.02
CA GLN A 114 19.70 13.34 19.63
C GLN A 114 20.04 13.77 18.20
N THR A 115 21.17 14.44 18.02
CA THR A 115 21.62 14.95 16.71
C THR A 115 22.65 14.02 16.06
N VAL A 116 22.31 13.35 14.96
CA VAL A 116 23.24 12.51 14.18
C VAL A 116 23.78 13.32 12.99
N LYS A 117 25.10 13.50 12.88
CA LYS A 117 25.72 14.32 11.82
C LYS A 117 25.74 13.61 10.46
N PRO A 118 25.20 14.23 9.38
CA PRO A 118 25.42 13.78 8.01
C PRO A 118 26.76 14.30 7.48
N LYS A 119 27.55 13.44 6.84
CA LYS A 119 28.68 13.84 5.98
C LYS A 119 28.13 14.34 4.64
N ASP A 120 28.62 15.51 4.23
CA ASP A 120 28.69 16.06 2.87
C ASP A 120 27.36 16.31 2.12
N THR A 121 26.97 17.59 2.06
CA THR A 121 25.71 18.08 1.49
C THR A 121 25.84 18.40 -0.01
N VAL A 122 25.09 17.70 -0.86
CA VAL A 122 24.77 18.08 -2.24
C VAL A 122 23.25 17.98 -2.42
N MET A 123 22.65 18.98 -3.08
CA MET A 123 21.23 19.12 -3.48
C MET A 123 20.28 18.01 -2.99
N CYS A 124 19.58 18.25 -1.87
CA CYS A 124 18.79 17.23 -1.21
C CYS A 124 17.30 17.28 -1.60
N TYR A 125 16.85 16.34 -2.43
CA TYR A 125 15.51 15.79 -2.20
C TYR A 125 15.62 15.01 -0.89
N ARG A 126 14.90 15.43 0.17
CA ARG A 126 14.90 14.73 1.46
C ARG A 126 13.55 14.05 1.60
N ALA A 127 13.49 12.76 1.29
CA ALA A 127 12.36 11.96 1.72
C ALA A 127 12.55 11.62 3.20
N ALA A 128 11.47 11.69 3.96
CA ALA A 128 11.48 11.36 5.38
C ALA A 128 10.52 10.20 5.65
N ALA A 129 10.97 9.25 6.46
CA ALA A 129 10.13 8.23 7.06
C ALA A 129 10.08 8.44 8.57
N ILE A 130 8.88 8.34 9.14
CA ILE A 130 8.67 8.49 10.58
C ILE A 130 8.24 7.13 11.13
N LYS A 131 9.10 6.46 11.90
CA LYS A 131 8.74 5.24 12.63
C LYS A 131 8.23 5.62 14.01
N ILE A 132 6.96 5.35 14.26
CA ILE A 132 6.37 5.44 15.59
C ILE A 132 6.73 4.18 16.38
N ASN A 133 7.09 4.33 17.66
CA ASN A 133 7.34 3.20 18.54
C ASN A 133 6.03 2.46 18.86
N ASP A 134 6.07 1.14 18.96
CA ASP A 134 4.87 0.30 19.02
C ASP A 134 4.08 0.48 20.33
N SER A 135 4.70 1.05 21.36
CA SER A 135 4.06 1.39 22.64
C SER A 135 3.25 2.68 22.60
N VAL A 136 3.35 3.47 21.52
CA VAL A 136 2.72 4.78 21.44
C VAL A 136 1.24 4.63 21.08
N PRO A 137 0.31 5.22 21.85
CA PRO A 137 -1.09 5.28 21.49
C PRO A 137 -1.31 6.32 20.38
N PHE A 138 -0.86 5.98 19.17
CA PHE A 138 -0.67 6.91 18.07
C PHE A 138 -1.96 7.19 17.31
N HIS A 139 -2.18 8.46 16.99
CA HIS A 139 -3.26 8.97 16.16
C HIS A 139 -2.67 9.82 15.05
N LEU A 140 -3.13 9.55 13.82
CA LEU A 140 -2.83 10.32 12.63
C LEU A 140 -4.09 11.08 12.19
N GLY A 141 -3.96 12.37 11.95
CA GLY A 141 -5.01 13.18 11.34
C GLY A 141 -4.47 14.03 10.20
N PHE A 142 -5.35 14.44 9.29
CA PHE A 142 -5.05 15.40 8.23
C PHE A 142 -6.01 16.58 8.34
N ASN A 143 -5.48 17.79 8.36
CA ASN A 143 -6.27 19.01 8.26
C ASN A 143 -6.23 19.47 6.80
N ALA A 144 -7.37 19.33 6.10
CA ALA A 144 -7.47 19.72 4.70
C ALA A 144 -7.28 21.23 4.48
N THR A 145 -7.71 22.06 5.42
CA THR A 145 -7.58 23.53 5.35
C THR A 145 -6.13 23.96 5.48
N GLU A 146 -5.42 23.43 6.47
CA GLU A 146 -4.01 23.75 6.72
C GLU A 146 -3.05 22.92 5.87
N ARG A 147 -3.57 21.93 5.13
CA ARG A 147 -2.82 20.91 4.38
C ARG A 147 -1.71 20.28 5.24
N ALA A 148 -2.02 20.02 6.51
CA ALA A 148 -1.06 19.57 7.51
C ALA A 148 -1.45 18.21 8.09
N LEU A 149 -0.44 17.35 8.30
CA LEU A 149 -0.58 16.10 9.03
C LEU A 149 -0.33 16.34 10.52
N PHE A 150 -1.18 15.76 11.35
CA PHE A 150 -1.08 15.82 12.81
C PHE A 150 -0.81 14.45 13.38
N PHE A 151 0.26 14.37 14.17
CA PHE A 151 0.65 13.19 14.92
C PHE A 151 0.38 13.45 16.40
N GLN A 152 -0.38 12.58 17.06
CA GLN A 152 -0.67 12.73 18.48
C GLN A 152 -0.63 11.38 19.19
N ALA A 153 0.04 11.34 20.35
CA ALA A 153 -0.15 10.25 21.30
C ALA A 153 -1.33 10.59 22.22
N ARG A 154 -2.33 9.70 22.33
CA ARG A 154 -3.54 9.94 23.12
C ARG A 154 -4.22 8.65 23.57
N TYR A 155 -4.47 8.52 24.88
CA TYR A 155 -5.32 7.47 25.45
C TYR A 155 -6.82 7.81 25.40
N LYS A 156 -7.18 9.08 25.68
CA LYS A 156 -8.58 9.53 25.69
C LYS A 156 -9.25 9.31 24.33
N ASP A 157 -10.46 8.75 24.34
CA ASP A 157 -11.23 8.45 23.12
C ASP A 157 -10.44 7.59 22.12
N SER A 158 -9.62 6.67 22.63
CA SER A 158 -8.82 5.75 21.84
C SER A 158 -8.97 4.30 22.33
N PRO A 159 -8.65 3.31 21.49
CA PRO A 159 -8.62 1.90 21.89
C PRO A 159 -7.46 1.56 22.83
N TYR A 160 -6.45 2.43 22.95
CA TYR A 160 -5.28 2.19 23.80
C TYR A 160 -5.60 2.42 25.28
N LYS A 161 -5.01 1.59 26.14
CA LYS A 161 -5.13 1.70 27.60
C LYS A 161 -3.78 2.05 28.22
N PRO A 162 -3.75 2.93 29.25
CA PRO A 162 -2.52 3.15 30.01
C PRO A 162 -2.12 1.87 30.75
N PRO A 163 -0.82 1.64 31.00
CA PRO A 163 -0.37 0.50 31.80
C PRO A 163 -1.00 0.51 33.20
N PRO A 164 -1.28 -0.67 33.79
CA PRO A 164 -1.85 -0.76 35.14
C PRO A 164 -1.01 0.03 36.16
N GLY A 165 -1.65 0.93 36.90
CA GLY A 165 -0.99 1.72 37.96
C GLY A 165 -0.19 2.95 37.48
N GLN A 166 -0.15 3.26 36.18
CA GLN A 166 0.52 4.46 35.66
C GLN A 166 -0.44 5.63 35.42
N GLN A 167 0.07 6.86 35.55
CA GLN A 167 -0.68 8.06 35.19
C GLN A 167 -0.91 8.14 33.67
N PRO A 168 -2.05 8.68 33.21
CA PRO A 168 -2.52 8.57 31.82
C PRO A 168 -1.85 9.58 30.87
N PHE A 169 -0.54 9.81 30.99
CA PHE A 169 0.18 10.70 30.09
C PHE A 169 0.73 9.90 28.90
N PRO A 170 0.19 10.09 27.69
CA PRO A 170 0.70 9.41 26.51
C PRO A 170 2.03 10.06 26.08
N GLU A 171 3.05 9.25 25.86
CA GLU A 171 4.33 9.70 25.32
C GLU A 171 4.37 9.48 23.80
N LEU A 172 4.70 10.53 23.04
CA LEU A 172 4.90 10.43 21.59
C LEU A 172 6.37 10.14 21.29
N SER A 173 6.73 8.86 21.21
CA SER A 173 8.08 8.40 20.86
C SER A 173 8.16 7.98 19.39
N TYR A 174 9.03 8.63 18.60
CA TYR A 174 9.22 8.33 17.18
C TYR A 174 10.66 8.53 16.74
N ARG A 175 11.01 7.96 15.58
CA ARG A 175 12.29 8.15 14.90
C ARG A 175 12.03 8.74 13.51
N VAL A 176 12.80 9.76 13.14
CA VAL A 176 12.79 10.34 11.80
C VAL A 176 14.02 9.83 11.06
N CYS A 177 13.80 9.12 9.97
CA CYS A 177 14.84 8.66 9.06
C CYS A 177 14.77 9.49 7.79
N VAL A 178 15.89 10.03 7.32
CA VAL A 178 15.96 10.84 6.10
C VAL A 178 16.79 10.11 5.06
N GLY A 179 16.26 9.98 3.85
CA GLY A 179 16.92 9.37 2.70
C GLY A 179 17.06 10.34 1.53
N SER A 180 17.75 9.90 0.49
CA SER A 180 17.98 10.68 -0.74
C SER A 180 16.72 10.84 -1.60
N ASP A 181 15.76 9.94 -1.44
CA ASP A 181 14.53 9.85 -2.22
C ASP A 181 13.54 8.88 -1.54
N ILE A 182 12.27 8.89 -1.99
CA ILE A 182 11.19 8.15 -1.32
C ILE A 182 11.35 6.63 -1.45
N THR A 183 11.91 6.14 -2.58
CA THR A 183 12.16 4.72 -2.80
C THR A 183 13.27 4.20 -1.90
N SER A 184 14.40 4.90 -1.84
CA SER A 184 15.54 4.50 -1.01
C SER A 184 15.20 4.48 0.48
N ILE A 185 14.47 5.49 0.97
CA ILE A 185 14.05 5.50 2.38
C ILE A 185 13.02 4.41 2.67
N HIS A 186 12.06 4.14 1.77
CA HIS A 186 11.11 3.05 1.95
C HIS A 186 11.82 1.70 2.03
N LYS A 187 12.71 1.40 1.09
CA LYS A 187 13.55 0.19 1.09
C LYS A 187 14.33 0.03 2.41
N TYR A 188 14.92 1.10 2.92
CA TYR A 188 15.60 1.07 4.22
C TYR A 188 14.63 0.72 5.36
N MET A 189 13.45 1.36 5.39
CA MET A 189 12.47 1.17 6.46
C MET A 189 11.92 -0.26 6.47
N VAL A 190 11.57 -0.81 5.31
CA VAL A 190 11.09 -2.19 5.19
C VAL A 190 12.14 -3.16 5.68
N ARG A 191 13.37 -3.07 5.17
CA ARG A 191 14.45 -4.01 5.52
C ARG A 191 14.86 -3.93 6.99
N ARG A 192 14.67 -2.77 7.62
CA ARG A 192 15.08 -2.53 9.01
C ARG A 192 13.99 -2.84 10.04
N TYR A 193 12.72 -2.62 9.70
CA TYR A 193 11.62 -2.59 10.67
C TYR A 193 10.46 -3.52 10.34
N PHE A 194 10.29 -3.95 9.09
CA PHE A 194 9.20 -4.86 8.74
C PHE A 194 9.72 -6.30 8.75
N ASN A 195 8.88 -7.21 9.24
CA ASN A 195 9.08 -8.62 8.96
C ASN A 195 8.78 -8.88 7.48
N LYS A 196 9.31 -9.98 6.94
CA LYS A 196 9.07 -10.40 5.56
C LYS A 196 8.35 -11.75 5.55
N PRO A 197 7.54 -12.03 4.52
CA PRO A 197 6.90 -13.32 4.39
C PRO A 197 7.94 -14.44 4.40
N SER A 198 7.66 -15.49 5.16
CA SER A 198 8.58 -16.63 5.30
C SER A 198 8.46 -17.66 4.16
N LYS A 199 7.36 -17.58 3.41
CA LYS A 199 6.98 -18.47 2.31
C LYS A 199 6.23 -17.69 1.24
N ILE A 200 5.93 -18.35 0.13
CA ILE A 200 5.09 -17.86 -0.95
C ILE A 200 3.77 -18.64 -0.93
N PRO A 201 2.60 -18.01 -1.14
CA PRO A 201 1.35 -18.73 -1.40
C PRO A 201 1.47 -19.70 -2.59
N ALA A 202 0.49 -20.57 -2.75
CA ALA A 202 0.52 -21.53 -3.84
C ALA A 202 0.45 -20.83 -5.21
N GLU A 203 1.24 -21.33 -6.16
CA GLU A 203 1.38 -20.79 -7.51
C GLU A 203 0.03 -20.61 -8.23
N ASN A 204 -0.90 -21.54 -8.02
CA ASN A 204 -2.23 -21.48 -8.62
C ASN A 204 -3.06 -20.27 -8.13
N ALA A 205 -2.83 -19.76 -6.92
CA ALA A 205 -3.52 -18.56 -6.42
C ALA A 205 -3.08 -17.27 -7.14
N PHE A 206 -1.85 -17.24 -7.67
CA PHE A 206 -1.35 -16.14 -8.50
C PHE A 206 -1.69 -16.31 -9.98
N ARG A 207 -1.91 -17.54 -10.45
CA ARG A 207 -2.06 -17.83 -11.88
C ARG A 207 -3.50 -17.92 -12.35
N TYR A 208 -4.37 -18.52 -11.53
CA TYR A 208 -5.73 -18.86 -11.94
C TYR A 208 -6.76 -18.14 -11.08
N PRO A 209 -7.96 -17.85 -11.63
CA PRO A 209 -9.00 -17.20 -10.87
C PRO A 209 -9.49 -18.03 -9.68
N ILE A 210 -9.78 -17.34 -8.58
CA ILE A 210 -10.53 -17.84 -7.43
C ILE A 210 -12.02 -17.71 -7.75
N TRP A 211 -12.82 -18.73 -7.46
CA TRP A 211 -14.26 -18.72 -7.73
C TRP A 211 -15.04 -18.82 -6.43
N SER A 212 -15.59 -17.70 -5.96
CA SER A 212 -16.27 -17.61 -4.68
C SER A 212 -17.80 -17.62 -4.86
N THR A 213 -18.51 -18.34 -3.98
CA THR A 213 -19.98 -18.43 -4.05
C THR A 213 -20.71 -17.21 -3.48
N TRP A 214 -20.01 -16.29 -2.81
CA TRP A 214 -20.59 -15.20 -2.03
C TRP A 214 -21.55 -14.29 -2.82
N ALA A 215 -21.07 -13.48 -3.77
CA ALA A 215 -21.91 -12.45 -4.39
C ALA A 215 -23.07 -13.04 -5.20
N LEU A 216 -22.93 -14.26 -5.72
CA LEU A 216 -23.97 -14.95 -6.47
C LEU A 216 -25.04 -15.57 -5.58
N TYR A 217 -24.65 -16.30 -4.53
CA TYR A 217 -25.58 -17.10 -3.73
C TYR A 217 -25.89 -16.50 -2.35
N LYS A 218 -25.08 -15.55 -1.87
CA LYS A 218 -25.12 -15.00 -0.52
C LYS A 218 -25.20 -16.14 0.50
N ASN A 219 -26.30 -16.25 1.24
CA ASN A 219 -26.50 -17.29 2.26
C ASN A 219 -27.26 -18.52 1.72
N ASP A 220 -27.72 -18.47 0.47
CA ASP A 220 -28.53 -19.52 -0.19
C ASP A 220 -27.66 -20.49 -1.03
N ILE A 221 -26.46 -20.84 -0.55
CA ILE A 221 -25.62 -21.87 -1.16
C ILE A 221 -25.99 -23.26 -0.65
N ASP A 222 -26.13 -24.25 -1.52
CA ASP A 222 -26.38 -25.66 -1.20
C ASP A 222 -25.52 -26.59 -2.08
N GLN A 223 -25.58 -27.90 -1.81
CA GLN A 223 -24.79 -28.90 -2.53
C GLN A 223 -25.00 -28.86 -4.04
N ASP A 224 -26.24 -28.77 -4.50
CA ASP A 224 -26.56 -28.80 -5.93
C ASP A 224 -26.13 -27.52 -6.63
N LYS A 225 -26.30 -26.36 -5.99
CA LYS A 225 -25.81 -25.07 -6.50
C LYS A 225 -24.29 -25.08 -6.63
N LEU A 226 -23.57 -25.62 -5.65
CA LEU A 226 -22.11 -25.73 -5.71
C LEU A 226 -21.65 -26.62 -6.88
N LEU A 227 -22.26 -27.81 -7.05
CA LEU A 227 -21.91 -28.73 -8.13
C LEU A 227 -22.22 -28.12 -9.51
N ARG A 228 -23.37 -27.44 -9.67
CA ARG A 228 -23.70 -26.71 -10.91
C ARG A 228 -22.75 -25.53 -11.15
N PHE A 229 -22.30 -24.84 -10.11
CA PHE A 229 -21.34 -23.76 -10.23
C PHE A 229 -20.00 -24.29 -10.75
N ALA A 230 -19.50 -25.39 -10.19
CA ALA A 230 -18.30 -26.08 -10.66
C ALA A 230 -18.43 -26.58 -12.11
N GLU A 231 -19.57 -27.18 -12.47
CA GLU A 231 -19.86 -27.61 -13.85
C GLU A 231 -19.82 -26.44 -14.83
N LYS A 232 -20.39 -25.28 -14.46
CA LYS A 232 -20.37 -24.09 -15.31
C LYS A 232 -18.96 -23.56 -15.54
N ILE A 233 -18.10 -23.54 -14.52
CA ILE A 233 -16.68 -23.13 -14.70
C ILE A 233 -16.03 -23.98 -15.80
N LYS A 234 -16.24 -25.31 -15.79
CA LYS A 234 -15.74 -26.23 -16.83
C LYS A 234 -16.40 -25.99 -18.19
N LYS A 235 -17.73 -25.85 -18.21
CA LYS A 235 -18.52 -25.63 -19.43
C LYS A 235 -18.08 -24.37 -20.19
N TYR A 236 -17.73 -23.30 -19.46
CA TYR A 236 -17.24 -22.06 -20.04
C TYR A 236 -15.71 -22.02 -20.19
N HIS A 237 -15.02 -23.15 -20.02
CA HIS A 237 -13.59 -23.32 -20.26
C HIS A 237 -12.70 -22.37 -19.46
N PHE A 238 -13.07 -22.06 -18.21
CA PHE A 238 -12.22 -21.29 -17.32
C PHE A 238 -11.29 -22.18 -16.49
N ASN A 239 -10.04 -21.74 -16.35
CA ASN A 239 -9.15 -22.28 -15.34
C ASN A 239 -9.61 -21.85 -13.93
N CYS A 240 -9.20 -22.61 -12.92
CA CYS A 240 -9.61 -22.40 -11.54
C CYS A 240 -8.45 -22.65 -10.58
N SER A 241 -8.17 -21.68 -9.71
CA SER A 241 -7.25 -21.87 -8.59
C SER A 241 -7.90 -22.75 -7.54
N HIS A 242 -9.08 -22.34 -7.09
CA HIS A 242 -9.94 -23.03 -6.15
C HIS A 242 -11.34 -22.41 -6.14
N ILE A 243 -12.31 -23.20 -5.69
CA ILE A 243 -13.66 -22.74 -5.38
C ILE A 243 -13.72 -22.39 -3.89
N GLU A 244 -14.27 -21.23 -3.56
CA GLU A 244 -14.47 -20.79 -2.19
C GLU A 244 -15.96 -20.84 -1.84
N ILE A 245 -16.30 -21.57 -0.77
CA ILE A 245 -17.67 -21.70 -0.29
C ILE A 245 -17.94 -20.67 0.81
N ASP A 246 -18.91 -19.80 0.53
CA ASP A 246 -19.28 -18.59 1.26
C ASP A 246 -20.76 -18.25 0.91
N ASP A 247 -21.68 -17.85 1.79
CA ASP A 247 -21.72 -17.88 3.26
C ASP A 247 -22.81 -18.91 3.69
N MET A 248 -22.84 -19.26 4.97
CA MET A 248 -23.89 -20.05 5.61
C MET A 248 -24.00 -21.48 5.06
N TYR A 249 -22.86 -22.11 4.80
CA TYR A 249 -22.81 -23.56 4.53
C TYR A 249 -22.98 -24.42 5.80
N THR A 250 -22.87 -23.78 6.97
CA THR A 250 -23.04 -24.35 8.30
C THR A 250 -24.49 -24.20 8.80
N GLN A 251 -24.89 -24.94 9.83
CA GLN A 251 -26.25 -24.84 10.41
C GLN A 251 -26.47 -23.55 11.21
N ALA A 252 -25.48 -23.09 11.97
CA ALA A 252 -25.45 -21.80 12.63
C ALA A 252 -24.04 -21.17 12.50
N TYR A 253 -23.97 -19.83 12.54
CA TYR A 253 -22.67 -19.14 12.53
C TYR A 253 -21.86 -19.45 13.79
N GLY A 254 -20.62 -19.92 13.60
CA GLY A 254 -19.78 -20.47 14.66
C GLY A 254 -19.83 -22.00 14.81
N ASP A 255 -20.60 -22.68 13.97
CA ASP A 255 -20.43 -24.11 13.75
C ASP A 255 -19.27 -24.38 12.77
N PHE A 256 -18.71 -25.58 12.83
CA PHE A 256 -17.54 -25.99 12.04
C PHE A 256 -17.79 -27.27 11.24
N ASP A 257 -19.03 -27.48 10.82
CA ASP A 257 -19.40 -28.56 9.91
C ASP A 257 -20.58 -28.12 9.04
N PHE A 258 -20.77 -28.82 7.92
CA PHE A 258 -21.81 -28.49 6.95
C PHE A 258 -23.21 -28.76 7.51
N ASP A 259 -24.17 -27.91 7.15
CA ASP A 259 -25.59 -28.15 7.41
C ASP A 259 -26.04 -29.40 6.62
N PRO A 260 -26.50 -30.47 7.29
CA PRO A 260 -26.89 -31.72 6.62
C PRO A 260 -28.17 -31.59 5.79
N VAL A 261 -28.97 -30.54 6.00
CA VAL A 261 -30.15 -30.23 5.17
C VAL A 261 -29.72 -29.60 3.85
N LYS A 262 -28.78 -28.64 3.89
CA LYS A 262 -28.27 -27.95 2.69
C LYS A 262 -27.25 -28.80 1.93
N PHE A 263 -26.51 -29.64 2.63
CA PHE A 263 -25.44 -30.48 2.10
C PHE A 263 -25.57 -31.93 2.60
N PRO A 264 -26.53 -32.70 2.09
CA PRO A 264 -26.81 -34.05 2.59
C PRO A 264 -25.67 -35.06 2.36
N ASN A 265 -24.86 -34.88 1.30
CA ASN A 265 -23.81 -35.84 0.91
C ASN A 265 -22.45 -35.15 0.73
N VAL A 266 -21.99 -34.42 1.75
CA VAL A 266 -20.74 -33.62 1.71
C VAL A 266 -19.54 -34.44 1.21
N THR A 267 -19.33 -35.65 1.73
CA THR A 267 -18.17 -36.48 1.33
C THR A 267 -18.18 -36.82 -0.17
N GLU A 268 -19.33 -37.17 -0.72
CA GLU A 268 -19.49 -37.46 -2.15
C GLU A 268 -19.35 -36.20 -3.00
N MET A 269 -19.92 -35.08 -2.56
CA MET A 269 -19.77 -33.78 -3.21
C MET A 269 -18.29 -33.38 -3.34
N PHE A 270 -17.51 -33.48 -2.26
CA PHE A 270 -16.08 -33.19 -2.31
C PHE A 270 -15.27 -34.22 -3.10
N ALA A 271 -15.70 -35.48 -3.14
CA ALA A 271 -15.11 -36.48 -4.03
C ALA A 271 -15.31 -36.10 -5.50
N LYS A 272 -16.52 -35.69 -5.87
CA LYS A 272 -16.84 -35.23 -7.23
C LYS A 272 -16.05 -33.99 -7.62
N LEU A 273 -15.99 -32.97 -6.75
CA LEU A 273 -15.24 -31.74 -7.02
C LEU A 273 -13.75 -32.03 -7.24
N ARG A 274 -13.18 -32.95 -6.45
CA ARG A 274 -11.78 -33.37 -6.60
C ARG A 274 -11.54 -34.18 -7.86
N GLU A 275 -12.45 -35.08 -8.24
CA GLU A 275 -12.41 -35.79 -9.53
C GLU A 275 -12.45 -34.81 -10.70
N ASP A 276 -13.22 -33.72 -10.58
CA ASP A 276 -13.28 -32.65 -11.55
C ASP A 276 -12.05 -31.71 -11.56
N GLY A 277 -11.10 -31.93 -10.66
CA GLY A 277 -9.86 -31.15 -10.54
C GLY A 277 -9.96 -29.90 -9.67
N PHE A 278 -11.06 -29.69 -8.94
CA PHE A 278 -11.25 -28.51 -8.10
C PHE A 278 -10.64 -28.67 -6.71
N LYS A 279 -9.87 -27.65 -6.30
CA LYS A 279 -9.55 -27.40 -4.89
C LYS A 279 -10.67 -26.56 -4.28
N VAL A 280 -10.87 -26.70 -2.98
CA VAL A 280 -11.93 -25.97 -2.27
C VAL A 280 -11.40 -25.33 -1.00
N THR A 281 -11.79 -24.07 -0.77
CA THR A 281 -11.60 -23.34 0.48
C THR A 281 -12.94 -23.02 1.11
N LEU A 282 -12.96 -22.83 2.44
CA LEU A 282 -14.18 -22.48 3.17
C LEU A 282 -14.02 -21.11 3.83
N TRP A 283 -15.07 -20.30 3.75
CA TRP A 283 -15.17 -19.09 4.56
C TRP A 283 -15.27 -19.43 6.05
N THR A 284 -14.59 -18.63 6.88
CA THR A 284 -14.59 -18.76 8.34
C THR A 284 -14.38 -17.39 9.00
N HIS A 285 -14.81 -17.28 10.26
CA HIS A 285 -14.86 -16.02 11.00
C HIS A 285 -14.65 -16.27 12.51
N PRO A 286 -14.31 -15.24 13.31
CA PRO A 286 -13.95 -15.39 14.72
C PRO A 286 -15.15 -15.39 15.69
N PHE A 287 -16.38 -15.32 15.17
CA PHE A 287 -17.60 -15.17 15.97
C PHE A 287 -18.27 -16.52 16.22
N ILE A 288 -18.78 -16.75 17.43
CA ILE A 288 -19.66 -17.87 17.74
C ILE A 288 -21.00 -17.29 18.18
N ASN A 289 -22.05 -17.48 17.37
CA ASN A 289 -23.39 -16.97 17.69
C ASN A 289 -24.00 -17.74 18.86
N TYR A 290 -24.90 -17.09 19.61
CA TYR A 290 -25.51 -17.70 20.81
C TYR A 290 -26.34 -18.96 20.51
N ASN A 291 -26.79 -19.12 19.26
CA ASN A 291 -27.55 -20.28 18.79
C ASN A 291 -26.68 -21.40 18.21
N SER A 292 -25.36 -21.20 18.10
CA SER A 292 -24.42 -22.26 17.71
C SER A 292 -24.28 -23.29 18.83
N SER A 293 -24.17 -24.55 18.44
CA SER A 293 -23.86 -25.66 19.34
C SER A 293 -22.53 -25.47 20.10
N ASN A 294 -21.60 -24.68 19.55
CA ASN A 294 -20.30 -24.41 20.12
C ASN A 294 -20.29 -23.25 21.14
N PHE A 295 -21.38 -22.50 21.27
CA PHE A 295 -21.40 -21.36 22.19
C PHE A 295 -21.20 -21.80 23.65
N GLY A 296 -21.89 -22.86 24.07
CA GLY A 296 -21.74 -23.44 25.41
C GLY A 296 -20.32 -23.95 25.67
N VAL A 297 -19.70 -24.59 24.67
CA VAL A 297 -18.31 -25.06 24.74
C VAL A 297 -17.35 -23.89 24.94
N GLY A 298 -17.56 -22.79 24.22
CA GLY A 298 -16.76 -21.57 24.36
C GLY A 298 -16.87 -20.93 25.74
N ILE A 299 -18.05 -20.99 26.39
CA ILE A 299 -18.24 -20.56 27.78
C ILE A 299 -17.48 -21.49 28.74
N GLU A 300 -17.75 -22.80 28.67
CA GLU A 300 -17.18 -23.80 29.58
C GLU A 300 -15.65 -23.76 29.56
N ARG A 301 -15.07 -23.63 28.36
CA ARG A 301 -13.63 -23.59 28.14
C ARG A 301 -13.02 -22.19 28.21
N GLN A 302 -13.82 -21.16 28.49
CA GLN A 302 -13.41 -19.77 28.60
C GLN A 302 -12.64 -19.25 27.38
N LEU A 303 -13.16 -19.52 26.18
CA LEU A 303 -12.48 -19.22 24.91
C LEU A 303 -12.76 -17.81 24.39
N PHE A 304 -13.76 -17.10 24.95
CA PHE A 304 -14.21 -15.82 24.43
C PHE A 304 -13.50 -14.62 25.03
N ILE A 305 -13.48 -13.52 24.26
CA ILE A 305 -13.29 -12.18 24.79
C ILE A 305 -14.35 -11.95 25.86
N LYS A 306 -13.94 -11.35 26.98
CA LYS A 306 -14.80 -11.17 28.14
C LYS A 306 -15.16 -9.70 28.32
N GLU A 307 -16.26 -9.46 29.02
CA GLU A 307 -16.58 -8.12 29.51
C GLU A 307 -15.49 -7.63 30.50
N PRO A 308 -15.42 -6.33 30.83
CA PRO A 308 -14.32 -5.74 31.60
C PRO A 308 -14.00 -6.39 32.96
N THR A 309 -14.98 -6.95 33.67
CA THR A 309 -14.77 -7.67 34.94
C THR A 309 -14.18 -9.07 34.75
N GLY A 310 -14.14 -9.57 33.50
CA GLY A 310 -13.57 -10.86 33.13
C GLY A 310 -14.42 -12.06 33.52
N ARG A 311 -15.68 -11.86 33.92
CA ARG A 311 -16.55 -12.92 34.44
C ARG A 311 -17.39 -13.58 33.34
N LEU A 312 -17.90 -12.78 32.40
CA LEU A 312 -18.79 -13.25 31.34
C LEU A 312 -18.18 -12.99 29.95
N PRO A 313 -18.55 -13.78 28.93
CA PRO A 313 -18.27 -13.44 27.55
C PRO A 313 -18.82 -12.05 27.21
N ALA A 314 -18.06 -11.28 26.43
CA ALA A 314 -18.58 -10.05 25.85
C ALA A 314 -19.41 -10.41 24.61
N MET A 315 -20.70 -10.03 24.65
CA MET A 315 -21.58 -10.15 23.50
C MET A 315 -21.35 -9.00 22.54
N VAL A 316 -21.32 -9.30 21.26
CA VAL A 316 -21.18 -8.32 20.18
C VAL A 316 -22.23 -8.57 19.12
N GLU A 317 -22.67 -7.48 18.49
CA GLU A 317 -23.39 -7.52 17.23
C GLU A 317 -22.39 -7.43 16.08
N TRP A 318 -22.54 -8.31 15.10
CA TRP A 318 -21.78 -8.30 13.86
C TRP A 318 -22.77 -8.50 12.69
N TRP A 319 -22.29 -8.44 11.44
CA TRP A 319 -23.17 -8.36 10.28
C TRP A 319 -24.11 -9.57 10.08
N ASN A 320 -23.89 -10.67 10.78
CA ASN A 320 -24.67 -11.93 10.73
C ASN A 320 -25.24 -12.33 12.10
N GLY A 321 -25.44 -11.37 13.01
CA GLY A 321 -26.22 -11.55 14.25
C GLY A 321 -25.47 -11.21 15.53
N ILE A 322 -25.83 -11.89 16.62
CA ILE A 322 -25.30 -11.63 17.96
C ILE A 322 -24.53 -12.86 18.44
N GLY A 323 -23.31 -12.65 18.93
CA GLY A 323 -22.43 -13.73 19.37
C GLY A 323 -21.32 -13.25 20.29
N ALA A 324 -20.39 -14.14 20.60
CA ALA A 324 -19.15 -13.83 21.29
C ALA A 324 -17.95 -14.00 20.34
N ILE A 325 -16.89 -13.23 20.57
CA ILE A 325 -15.66 -13.27 19.78
C ILE A 325 -14.67 -14.22 20.46
N LEU A 326 -14.05 -15.12 19.71
CA LEU A 326 -12.93 -15.93 20.21
C LEU A 326 -11.74 -15.05 20.60
N ASP A 327 -11.18 -15.30 21.78
CA ASP A 327 -10.00 -14.60 22.26
C ASP A 327 -8.73 -15.22 21.67
N PHE A 328 -8.28 -14.74 20.51
CA PHE A 328 -7.04 -15.20 19.90
C PHE A 328 -5.79 -14.88 20.72
N THR A 329 -5.87 -14.12 21.83
CA THR A 329 -4.74 -14.01 22.78
C THR A 329 -4.62 -15.27 23.67
N ASN A 330 -5.72 -16.01 23.87
CA ASN A 330 -5.77 -17.28 24.56
C ASN A 330 -5.25 -18.42 23.65
N PRO A 331 -4.14 -19.10 24.01
CA PRO A 331 -3.66 -20.26 23.25
C PRO A 331 -4.72 -21.35 23.07
N ALA A 332 -5.53 -21.62 24.10
CA ALA A 332 -6.56 -22.64 24.03
C ALA A 332 -7.65 -22.31 22.99
N ALA A 333 -8.00 -21.03 22.81
CA ALA A 333 -8.97 -20.61 21.79
C ALA A 333 -8.39 -20.77 20.38
N ARG A 334 -7.11 -20.44 20.19
CA ARG A 334 -6.42 -20.66 18.90
C ARG A 334 -6.34 -22.14 18.56
N ASP A 335 -5.93 -22.97 19.52
CA ASP A 335 -5.79 -24.42 19.32
C ASP A 335 -7.15 -25.07 19.05
N TRP A 336 -8.18 -24.65 19.79
CA TRP A 336 -9.55 -25.12 19.60
C TRP A 336 -10.06 -24.76 18.20
N PHE A 337 -9.94 -23.50 17.77
CA PHE A 337 -10.37 -23.06 16.45
C PHE A 337 -9.62 -23.80 15.34
N GLN A 338 -8.28 -23.85 15.40
CA GLN A 338 -7.48 -24.58 14.43
C GLN A 338 -7.77 -26.08 14.40
N SER A 339 -8.14 -26.70 15.52
CA SER A 339 -8.47 -28.12 15.55
C SER A 339 -9.71 -28.43 14.71
N HIS A 340 -10.73 -27.57 14.74
CA HIS A 340 -11.92 -27.72 13.90
C HIS A 340 -11.58 -27.55 12.42
N LEU A 341 -10.77 -26.54 12.07
CA LEU A 341 -10.29 -26.35 10.70
C LEU A 341 -9.48 -27.56 10.21
N ARG A 342 -8.60 -28.12 11.04
CA ARG A 342 -7.87 -29.35 10.71
C ARG A 342 -8.80 -30.57 10.54
N GLN A 343 -9.86 -30.68 11.33
CA GLN A 343 -10.86 -31.73 11.18
C GLN A 343 -11.61 -31.61 9.84
N LEU A 344 -12.02 -30.41 9.44
CA LEU A 344 -12.63 -30.16 8.13
C LEU A 344 -11.69 -30.57 6.98
N ARG A 345 -10.40 -30.20 7.06
CA ARG A 345 -9.38 -30.65 6.09
C ARG A 345 -9.27 -32.17 6.03
N HIS A 346 -9.19 -32.83 7.19
CA HIS A 346 -9.07 -34.28 7.26
C HIS A 346 -10.32 -35.02 6.73
N LYS A 347 -11.52 -34.52 7.09
CA LYS A 347 -12.80 -35.18 6.78
C LYS A 347 -13.18 -35.05 5.30
N TYR A 348 -12.95 -33.88 4.70
CA TYR A 348 -13.44 -33.57 3.34
C TYR A 348 -12.35 -33.30 2.31
N GLY A 349 -11.10 -33.10 2.74
CA GLY A 349 -10.00 -32.71 1.86
C GLY A 349 -10.00 -31.21 1.52
N ILE A 350 -10.52 -30.36 2.43
CA ILE A 350 -10.46 -28.90 2.27
C ILE A 350 -9.00 -28.45 2.11
N SER A 351 -8.75 -27.57 1.14
CA SER A 351 -7.40 -27.11 0.81
C SER A 351 -6.95 -25.97 1.74
N SER A 352 -7.81 -24.98 1.99
CA SER A 352 -7.55 -23.87 2.90
C SER A 352 -8.84 -23.13 3.31
N PHE A 353 -8.73 -21.89 3.81
CA PHE A 353 -9.82 -21.11 4.37
C PHE A 353 -9.70 -19.63 4.01
N LYS A 354 -10.86 -18.98 3.86
CA LYS A 354 -10.99 -17.52 3.83
C LYS A 354 -11.32 -17.01 5.23
N PHE A 355 -10.41 -16.25 5.80
CA PHE A 355 -10.53 -15.71 7.16
C PHE A 355 -11.06 -14.29 7.11
N ASP A 356 -12.37 -14.16 7.36
CA ASP A 356 -13.05 -12.88 7.36
C ASP A 356 -13.07 -12.25 8.76
N ALA A 357 -13.43 -10.98 8.83
CA ALA A 357 -13.36 -10.14 10.03
C ALA A 357 -11.92 -9.99 10.58
N GLY A 358 -11.80 -9.91 11.91
CA GLY A 358 -10.54 -9.79 12.63
C GLY A 358 -10.14 -8.34 12.93
N GLU A 359 -10.93 -7.36 12.50
CA GLU A 359 -10.74 -5.96 12.82
C GLU A 359 -11.10 -5.66 14.29
N THR A 360 -10.34 -4.74 14.90
CA THR A 360 -10.60 -4.29 16.27
C THR A 360 -11.91 -3.54 16.43
N SER A 361 -12.53 -3.09 15.34
CA SER A 361 -13.84 -2.43 15.34
C SER A 361 -14.97 -3.34 15.81
N TYR A 362 -14.80 -4.65 15.74
CA TYR A 362 -15.77 -5.61 16.29
C TYR A 362 -15.58 -5.88 17.78
N LEU A 363 -14.43 -5.52 18.37
CA LEU A 363 -14.24 -5.66 19.80
C LEU A 363 -15.12 -4.64 20.54
N PRO A 364 -15.69 -5.01 21.71
CA PRO A 364 -16.42 -4.05 22.54
C PRO A 364 -15.51 -2.88 22.92
N LYS A 365 -16.10 -1.70 23.19
CA LYS A 365 -15.32 -0.52 23.64
C LYS A 365 -14.52 -0.80 24.91
N GLN A 366 -15.05 -1.62 25.81
CA GLN A 366 -14.33 -2.11 26.98
C GLN A 366 -14.45 -3.63 27.03
N PHE A 367 -13.30 -4.29 27.14
CA PHE A 367 -13.20 -5.74 27.14
C PHE A 367 -11.99 -6.20 27.97
N SER A 368 -11.97 -7.50 28.27
CA SER A 368 -10.84 -8.22 28.83
C SER A 368 -10.47 -9.41 27.94
N THR A 369 -9.17 -9.63 27.81
CA THR A 369 -8.53 -10.75 27.10
C THR A 369 -7.77 -11.63 28.10
N PHE A 370 -7.38 -12.83 27.67
CA PHE A 370 -6.57 -13.78 28.42
C PHE A 370 -5.24 -13.18 28.86
N ARG A 371 -4.65 -12.33 28.02
CA ARG A 371 -3.55 -11.43 28.41
C ARG A 371 -3.97 -9.99 28.21
N PRO A 372 -3.83 -9.10 29.22
CA PRO A 372 -4.09 -7.67 29.04
C PRO A 372 -3.32 -7.11 27.85
N LEU A 373 -4.02 -6.36 27.00
CA LEU A 373 -3.46 -5.73 25.80
C LEU A 373 -3.25 -4.24 26.05
N SER A 374 -2.04 -3.75 25.75
CA SER A 374 -1.75 -2.32 25.65
C SER A 374 -2.30 -1.70 24.36
N ASP A 375 -2.40 -2.51 23.30
CA ASP A 375 -2.94 -2.18 21.99
C ASP A 375 -3.90 -3.30 21.53
N PRO A 376 -5.19 -3.00 21.33
CA PRO A 376 -6.16 -3.98 20.84
C PRO A 376 -5.81 -4.61 19.49
N SER A 377 -5.02 -3.95 18.65
CA SER A 377 -4.59 -4.46 17.34
C SER A 377 -3.71 -5.71 17.44
N ILE A 378 -3.15 -5.97 18.63
CA ILE A 378 -2.49 -7.25 18.95
C ILE A 378 -3.47 -8.42 18.80
N TRP A 379 -4.76 -8.24 19.10
CA TRP A 379 -5.75 -9.30 18.88
C TRP A 379 -5.88 -9.62 17.38
N SER A 380 -6.00 -8.60 16.51
CA SER A 380 -6.02 -8.77 15.05
C SER A 380 -4.76 -9.49 14.54
N ARG A 381 -3.59 -9.13 15.07
CA ARG A 381 -2.34 -9.85 14.77
C ARG A 381 -2.45 -11.33 15.15
N ARG A 382 -2.93 -11.66 16.36
CA ARG A 382 -3.09 -13.06 16.79
C ARG A 382 -4.11 -13.83 15.97
N TYR A 383 -5.16 -13.17 15.49
CA TYR A 383 -6.11 -13.78 14.56
C TYR A 383 -5.43 -14.11 13.22
N THR A 384 -4.65 -13.20 12.66
CA THR A 384 -3.91 -13.47 11.41
C THR A 384 -2.86 -14.57 11.58
N GLU A 385 -2.11 -14.56 12.69
CA GLU A 385 -1.10 -15.59 13.00
C GLU A 385 -1.73 -16.99 13.12
N MET A 386 -3.00 -17.09 13.52
CA MET A 386 -3.72 -18.36 13.55
C MET A 386 -3.88 -18.98 12.15
N ALA A 387 -3.91 -18.18 11.08
CA ALA A 387 -4.04 -18.65 9.70
C ALA A 387 -2.75 -19.24 9.11
N ILE A 388 -1.59 -19.06 9.76
CA ILE A 388 -0.26 -19.50 9.26
C ILE A 388 -0.25 -20.97 8.77
N PRO A 389 -0.85 -21.96 9.46
CA PRO A 389 -0.83 -23.36 9.00
C PRO A 389 -1.59 -23.61 7.69
N PHE A 390 -2.34 -22.63 7.19
CA PHE A 390 -3.23 -22.75 6.03
C PHE A 390 -2.81 -21.84 4.86
N TYR A 391 -1.64 -21.20 4.95
CA TYR A 391 -1.20 -20.10 4.08
C TYR A 391 -1.32 -20.33 2.55
N GLU A 392 -1.20 -21.56 2.07
CA GLU A 392 -1.07 -21.88 0.63
C GLU A 392 -2.17 -21.28 -0.24
N LEU A 393 -3.43 -21.38 0.22
CA LEU A 393 -4.61 -20.81 -0.46
C LEU A 393 -5.45 -19.98 0.51
N ALA A 394 -4.87 -19.53 1.62
CA ALA A 394 -5.60 -18.73 2.60
C ALA A 394 -5.63 -17.27 2.19
N GLU A 395 -6.77 -16.65 2.46
CA GLU A 395 -6.90 -15.20 2.48
C GLU A 395 -7.28 -14.70 3.87
N VAL A 396 -6.77 -13.53 4.25
CA VAL A 396 -7.08 -12.83 5.51
C VAL A 396 -7.50 -11.40 5.21
N ARG A 397 -8.51 -10.88 5.90
CA ARG A 397 -9.02 -9.51 5.66
C ARG A 397 -8.30 -8.41 6.45
N VAL A 398 -7.65 -8.78 7.55
CA VAL A 398 -6.98 -7.83 8.46
C VAL A 398 -5.48 -8.07 8.51
N GLY A 399 -4.70 -7.03 8.81
CA GLY A 399 -3.26 -7.14 9.05
C GLY A 399 -2.78 -6.10 10.07
N TYR A 400 -1.99 -6.55 11.04
CA TYR A 400 -1.32 -5.66 11.99
C TYR A 400 0.02 -6.28 12.41
N GLN A 401 1.13 -5.64 12.00
CA GLN A 401 2.48 -6.16 12.21
C GLN A 401 2.65 -7.64 11.81
N SER A 402 1.93 -8.07 10.79
CA SER A 402 1.82 -9.47 10.37
C SER A 402 2.38 -9.71 8.97
N GLN A 403 3.30 -8.86 8.51
CA GLN A 403 3.96 -8.96 7.21
C GLN A 403 4.74 -10.28 7.01
N ASN A 404 5.01 -11.04 8.09
CA ASN A 404 5.64 -12.36 8.02
C ASN A 404 4.71 -13.48 7.54
N ILE A 405 3.41 -13.21 7.47
CA ILE A 405 2.40 -14.18 7.09
C ILE A 405 2.29 -14.23 5.57
N SER A 406 2.31 -15.45 5.03
CA SER A 406 2.31 -15.72 3.59
C SER A 406 0.91 -16.04 3.04
N CYS A 407 -0.13 -15.49 3.66
CA CYS A 407 -1.50 -15.53 3.13
C CYS A 407 -1.70 -14.36 2.16
N PHE A 408 -2.73 -14.45 1.32
CA PHE A 408 -3.22 -13.26 0.63
C PHE A 408 -3.95 -12.34 1.63
N PHE A 409 -3.64 -11.05 1.60
CA PHE A 409 -4.34 -10.02 2.34
C PHE A 409 -5.42 -9.44 1.44
N ARG A 410 -6.67 -9.82 1.68
CA ARG A 410 -7.82 -9.33 0.93
C ARG A 410 -8.20 -7.95 1.43
N ILE A 411 -8.37 -7.01 0.49
CA ILE A 411 -8.89 -5.68 0.80
C ILE A 411 -10.37 -5.76 1.20
N ILE A 412 -10.84 -4.78 1.96
CA ILE A 412 -12.26 -4.74 2.37
C ILE A 412 -13.19 -4.79 1.16
N ASP A 413 -14.34 -5.44 1.33
CA ASP A 413 -15.44 -5.49 0.36
C ASP A 413 -15.68 -4.11 -0.27
N ARG A 414 -15.73 -4.11 -1.60
CA ARG A 414 -16.08 -2.93 -2.39
C ARG A 414 -17.52 -3.00 -2.84
N ASP A 415 -18.18 -1.85 -2.93
CA ASP A 415 -19.50 -1.76 -3.53
C ASP A 415 -19.37 -1.71 -5.05
N SER A 416 -20.38 -2.21 -5.77
CA SER A 416 -20.46 -2.16 -7.24
C SER A 416 -20.72 -0.75 -7.78
N VAL A 417 -19.77 0.17 -7.54
CA VAL A 417 -19.79 1.58 -7.95
C VAL A 417 -18.43 2.03 -8.48
N TRP A 418 -18.37 3.12 -9.24
CA TRP A 418 -17.12 3.62 -9.83
C TRP A 418 -16.23 4.39 -8.84
N GLY A 419 -16.82 5.04 -7.83
CA GLY A 419 -16.18 6.09 -7.03
C GLY A 419 -15.04 5.67 -6.10
N TYR A 420 -14.47 6.66 -5.39
CA TYR A 420 -13.43 6.44 -4.38
C TYR A 420 -13.97 5.94 -3.02
N GLU A 421 -15.28 6.04 -2.80
CA GLU A 421 -15.97 5.51 -1.61
C GLU A 421 -16.25 4.02 -1.80
N LEU A 422 -15.23 3.19 -1.61
CA LEU A 422 -15.30 1.73 -1.77
C LEU A 422 -15.72 1.25 -3.17
N GLY A 423 -15.53 2.05 -4.22
CA GLY A 423 -15.76 1.65 -5.61
C GLY A 423 -14.49 1.29 -6.38
N LEU A 424 -14.60 1.15 -7.70
CA LEU A 424 -13.50 0.78 -8.61
C LEU A 424 -12.27 1.70 -8.46
N LYS A 425 -12.47 3.02 -8.45
CA LYS A 425 -11.37 4.00 -8.32
C LYS A 425 -10.59 3.88 -7.02
N SER A 426 -11.21 3.35 -5.97
CA SER A 426 -10.55 3.15 -4.67
C SER A 426 -9.54 1.99 -4.67
N LEU A 427 -9.56 1.11 -5.68
CA LEU A 427 -8.79 -0.13 -5.69
C LEU A 427 -7.28 0.15 -5.77
N ILE A 428 -6.82 0.91 -6.78
CA ILE A 428 -5.39 1.22 -6.96
C ILE A 428 -4.80 1.94 -5.73
N PRO A 429 -5.38 3.05 -5.21
CA PRO A 429 -4.82 3.72 -4.04
C PRO A 429 -4.74 2.80 -2.80
N THR A 430 -5.72 1.92 -2.62
CA THR A 430 -5.75 0.99 -1.48
C THR A 430 -4.66 -0.08 -1.63
N VAL A 431 -4.55 -0.71 -2.79
CA VAL A 431 -3.52 -1.72 -3.07
C VAL A 431 -2.12 -1.12 -2.94
N LEU A 432 -1.90 0.09 -3.48
CA LEU A 432 -0.63 0.80 -3.33
C LEU A 432 -0.30 1.09 -1.87
N THR A 433 -1.28 1.53 -1.08
CA THR A 433 -1.10 1.78 0.36
C THR A 433 -0.70 0.50 1.10
N ILE A 434 -1.43 -0.60 0.89
CA ILE A 434 -1.15 -1.89 1.54
C ILE A 434 0.21 -2.45 1.11
N SER A 435 0.56 -2.29 -0.18
CA SER A 435 1.87 -2.68 -0.71
C SER A 435 2.99 -1.90 -0.03
N MET A 436 2.83 -0.58 0.14
CA MET A 436 3.83 0.25 0.83
C MET A 436 3.92 -0.07 2.33
N LEU A 437 2.86 -0.62 2.94
CA LEU A 437 2.85 -1.12 4.32
C LEU A 437 3.52 -2.50 4.48
N GLY A 438 4.08 -3.05 3.39
CA GLY A 438 4.87 -4.28 3.42
C GLY A 438 4.07 -5.56 3.34
N TYR A 439 2.82 -5.51 2.86
CA TYR A 439 2.00 -6.69 2.57
C TYR A 439 2.03 -6.96 1.06
N PRO A 440 2.85 -7.91 0.58
CA PRO A 440 3.10 -8.08 -0.85
C PRO A 440 2.04 -8.94 -1.56
N PHE A 441 1.39 -9.86 -0.85
CA PHE A 441 0.39 -10.77 -1.39
C PHE A 441 -0.99 -10.18 -1.13
N ILE A 442 -1.52 -9.42 -2.09
CA ILE A 442 -2.78 -8.68 -1.94
C ILE A 442 -3.85 -9.31 -2.82
N SER A 443 -5.01 -9.62 -2.25
CA SER A 443 -6.21 -9.95 -3.03
C SER A 443 -7.04 -8.68 -3.23
N ALA A 444 -7.34 -8.36 -4.48
CA ALA A 444 -8.03 -7.13 -4.88
C ALA A 444 -9.56 -7.18 -4.69
N ASP A 445 -10.05 -8.19 -3.99
CA ASP A 445 -11.46 -8.49 -3.77
C ASP A 445 -12.22 -8.83 -5.07
N MET A 446 -13.51 -9.11 -4.95
CA MET A 446 -14.32 -9.66 -6.03
C MET A 446 -14.45 -8.73 -7.26
N ILE A 447 -14.30 -9.31 -8.45
CA ILE A 447 -14.51 -8.63 -9.73
C ILE A 447 -15.96 -8.13 -9.82
N GLY A 448 -16.10 -6.82 -10.05
CA GLY A 448 -17.39 -6.13 -10.12
C GLY A 448 -17.93 -5.62 -8.78
N GLY A 449 -17.25 -5.90 -7.67
CA GLY A 449 -17.67 -5.52 -6.33
C GLY A 449 -18.87 -6.32 -5.79
N ASN A 450 -19.17 -6.08 -4.52
CA ASN A 450 -20.29 -6.63 -3.80
C ASN A 450 -21.56 -5.82 -4.09
N PHE A 451 -22.43 -6.40 -4.90
CA PHE A 451 -23.67 -5.76 -5.29
C PHE A 451 -24.74 -5.88 -4.18
N PHE A 452 -25.42 -4.76 -3.86
CA PHE A 452 -26.57 -4.70 -2.94
C PHE A 452 -27.75 -3.95 -3.57
N PRO A 453 -28.97 -4.54 -3.60
CA PRO A 453 -30.10 -3.97 -4.31
C PRO A 453 -30.58 -2.57 -3.90
N ASN A 454 -30.24 -2.13 -2.70
CA ASN A 454 -30.65 -0.84 -2.18
C ASN A 454 -29.60 0.28 -2.35
N LYS A 455 -28.46 0.00 -3.01
CA LYS A 455 -27.45 1.01 -3.37
C LYS A 455 -27.38 1.31 -4.87
N THR A 456 -28.01 0.47 -5.71
CA THR A 456 -27.89 0.50 -7.17
C THR A 456 -29.15 -0.13 -7.76
N ASN A 457 -30.04 0.65 -8.36
CA ASN A 457 -31.34 0.15 -8.86
C ASN A 457 -31.22 -0.81 -10.07
N GLY A 458 -31.85 -1.99 -10.02
CA GLY A 458 -32.74 -2.50 -11.09
C GLY A 458 -32.52 -3.90 -11.69
N ALA A 459 -33.18 -4.92 -11.11
CA ALA A 459 -33.48 -6.30 -11.59
C ALA A 459 -32.33 -7.35 -11.63
N VAL A 460 -32.58 -8.55 -11.05
CA VAL A 460 -31.65 -9.69 -10.78
C VAL A 460 -30.20 -9.24 -10.78
N GLU A 461 -29.83 -8.58 -9.69
CA GLU A 461 -28.97 -7.42 -9.85
C GLU A 461 -27.49 -7.80 -9.76
N ILE A 462 -26.91 -8.05 -10.93
CA ILE A 462 -25.47 -8.04 -11.16
C ILE A 462 -25.00 -6.59 -11.42
N PRO A 463 -23.72 -6.27 -11.18
CA PRO A 463 -23.17 -4.94 -11.47
C PRO A 463 -23.47 -4.46 -12.90
N ASN A 464 -23.41 -3.15 -13.12
CA ASN A 464 -23.47 -2.62 -14.48
C ASN A 464 -22.38 -3.31 -15.35
N ARG A 465 -22.75 -3.72 -16.56
CA ARG A 465 -21.89 -4.47 -17.48
C ARG A 465 -20.54 -3.80 -17.72
N GLU A 466 -20.53 -2.50 -17.99
CA GLU A 466 -19.28 -1.75 -18.24
C GLU A 466 -18.42 -1.69 -16.98
N LEU A 467 -19.03 -1.40 -15.82
CA LEU A 467 -18.32 -1.42 -14.54
C LEU A 467 -17.68 -2.77 -14.29
N TYR A 468 -18.41 -3.87 -14.50
CA TYR A 468 -17.89 -5.23 -14.33
C TYR A 468 -16.69 -5.51 -15.25
N VAL A 469 -16.79 -5.12 -16.53
CA VAL A 469 -15.70 -5.31 -17.51
C VAL A 469 -14.47 -4.47 -17.13
N ARG A 470 -14.63 -3.18 -16.80
CA ARG A 470 -13.50 -2.32 -16.36
C ARG A 470 -12.88 -2.80 -15.04
N TRP A 471 -13.67 -3.43 -14.17
CA TRP A 471 -13.15 -4.05 -12.96
C TRP A 471 -12.36 -5.32 -13.25
N LEU A 472 -12.87 -6.19 -14.13
CA LEU A 472 -12.18 -7.39 -14.60
C LEU A 472 -10.83 -7.03 -15.24
N GLU A 473 -10.84 -6.02 -16.10
CA GLU A 473 -9.66 -5.43 -16.74
C GLU A 473 -8.61 -5.04 -15.71
N LEU A 474 -8.98 -4.30 -14.65
CA LEU A 474 -8.07 -3.94 -13.57
C LEU A 474 -7.59 -5.16 -12.76
N SER A 475 -8.50 -6.05 -12.37
CA SER A 475 -8.18 -7.23 -11.57
C SER A 475 -7.24 -8.20 -12.29
N ALA A 476 -7.24 -8.23 -13.63
CA ALA A 476 -6.28 -9.02 -14.42
C ALA A 476 -4.82 -8.61 -14.21
N PHE A 477 -4.56 -7.43 -13.66
CA PHE A 477 -3.22 -6.94 -13.32
C PHE A 477 -2.95 -6.90 -11.81
N MET A 478 -3.82 -7.51 -10.99
CA MET A 478 -3.64 -7.63 -9.54
C MET A 478 -2.99 -8.98 -9.18
N PRO A 479 -2.42 -9.14 -7.96
CA PRO A 479 -1.74 -10.38 -7.59
C PRO A 479 -2.63 -11.64 -7.60
N SER A 480 -3.95 -11.49 -7.55
CA SER A 480 -4.93 -12.56 -7.72
C SER A 480 -6.22 -12.02 -8.37
N MET A 481 -6.91 -12.89 -9.11
CA MET A 481 -8.24 -12.62 -9.67
C MET A 481 -9.30 -13.42 -8.89
N GLN A 482 -10.44 -12.80 -8.57
CA GLN A 482 -11.54 -13.47 -7.87
C GLN A 482 -12.88 -13.16 -8.52
N PHE A 483 -13.57 -14.19 -9.01
CA PHE A 483 -14.94 -14.11 -9.48
C PHE A 483 -15.90 -14.51 -8.36
N SER A 484 -16.77 -13.59 -7.96
CA SER A 484 -17.97 -13.91 -7.16
C SER A 484 -19.25 -13.72 -7.95
N ILE A 485 -19.27 -12.75 -8.87
CA ILE A 485 -20.26 -12.66 -9.94
C ILE A 485 -19.63 -13.26 -11.20
N PRO A 486 -20.11 -14.40 -11.70
CA PRO A 486 -19.51 -15.01 -12.87
C PRO A 486 -19.93 -14.31 -14.19
N PRO A 487 -19.04 -14.28 -15.20
CA PRO A 487 -19.28 -13.54 -16.45
C PRO A 487 -20.47 -14.09 -17.26
N TRP A 488 -20.80 -15.38 -17.11
CA TRP A 488 -21.92 -16.01 -17.82
C TRP A 488 -23.32 -15.57 -17.34
N LEU A 489 -23.42 -14.67 -16.35
CA LEU A 489 -24.68 -14.02 -15.99
C LEU A 489 -25.01 -12.83 -16.89
N TYR A 490 -24.02 -12.32 -17.64
CA TYR A 490 -24.21 -11.27 -18.63
C TYR A 490 -24.53 -11.90 -19.98
N ASP A 491 -23.58 -11.84 -20.91
CA ASP A 491 -23.72 -12.28 -22.29
C ASP A 491 -22.43 -12.98 -22.76
N LYS A 492 -22.46 -13.47 -24.01
CA LYS A 492 -21.33 -14.18 -24.61
C LYS A 492 -20.08 -13.30 -24.70
N GLU A 493 -20.24 -12.01 -24.97
CA GLU A 493 -19.14 -11.07 -25.13
C GLU A 493 -18.41 -10.87 -23.79
N VAL A 494 -19.13 -10.71 -22.68
CA VAL A 494 -18.48 -10.62 -21.34
C VAL A 494 -17.74 -11.91 -20.98
N VAL A 495 -18.23 -13.07 -21.40
CA VAL A 495 -17.50 -14.35 -21.23
C VAL A 495 -16.21 -14.36 -22.06
N GLU A 496 -16.25 -13.92 -23.31
CA GLU A 496 -15.08 -13.83 -24.19
C GLU A 496 -14.04 -12.83 -23.64
N ILE A 497 -14.49 -11.67 -23.13
CA ILE A 497 -13.63 -10.68 -22.46
C ILE A 497 -13.00 -11.28 -21.19
N ALA A 498 -13.77 -12.00 -20.37
CA ALA A 498 -13.23 -12.69 -19.20
C ALA A 498 -12.18 -13.74 -19.58
N GLN A 499 -12.42 -14.53 -20.63
CA GLN A 499 -11.43 -15.48 -21.12
C GLN A 499 -10.15 -14.76 -21.59
N LYS A 500 -10.28 -13.68 -22.37
CA LYS A 500 -9.15 -12.84 -22.81
C LYS A 500 -8.30 -12.36 -21.63
N PHE A 501 -8.93 -11.80 -20.59
CA PHE A 501 -8.20 -11.24 -19.45
C PHE A 501 -7.65 -12.28 -18.48
N THR A 502 -8.33 -13.41 -18.29
CA THR A 502 -7.75 -14.53 -17.52
C THR A 502 -6.54 -15.14 -18.22
N GLN A 503 -6.57 -15.26 -19.56
CA GLN A 503 -5.42 -15.71 -20.35
C GLN A 503 -4.27 -14.70 -20.35
N LEU A 504 -4.58 -13.40 -20.44
CA LEU A 504 -3.58 -12.33 -20.33
C LEU A 504 -2.91 -12.37 -18.96
N HIS A 505 -3.71 -12.48 -17.89
CA HIS A 505 -3.20 -12.61 -16.54
C HIS A 505 -2.28 -13.81 -16.40
N GLU A 506 -2.71 -14.99 -16.84
CA GLU A 506 -1.92 -16.23 -16.78
C GLU A 506 -0.58 -16.13 -17.55
N SER A 507 -0.59 -15.54 -18.74
CA SER A 507 0.56 -15.55 -19.66
C SER A 507 1.54 -14.39 -19.45
N LEU A 508 1.06 -13.22 -19.02
CA LEU A 508 1.87 -12.01 -18.88
C LEU A 508 2.10 -11.63 -17.42
N VAL A 509 1.03 -11.61 -16.61
CA VAL A 509 1.06 -11.03 -15.26
C VAL A 509 1.55 -12.03 -14.23
N ALA A 510 0.96 -13.22 -14.19
CA ALA A 510 1.28 -14.26 -13.20
C ALA A 510 2.77 -14.68 -13.18
N PRO A 511 3.49 -14.84 -14.32
CA PRO A 511 4.92 -15.15 -14.28
C PRO A 511 5.73 -14.08 -13.55
N LEU A 512 5.44 -12.80 -13.82
CA LEU A 512 6.10 -11.67 -13.16
C LEU A 512 5.75 -11.60 -11.67
N LEU A 513 4.48 -11.85 -11.31
CA LEU A 513 4.06 -11.91 -9.90
C LEU A 513 4.81 -13.00 -9.13
N LEU A 514 5.01 -14.18 -9.72
CA LEU A 514 5.69 -15.31 -9.09
C LEU A 514 7.20 -15.05 -8.93
N GLU A 515 7.84 -14.43 -9.91
CA GLU A 515 9.22 -13.96 -9.81
C GLU A 515 9.38 -12.98 -8.65
N LEU A 516 8.57 -11.93 -8.63
CA LEU A 516 8.59 -10.89 -7.59
C LEU A 516 8.21 -11.44 -6.21
N ALA A 517 7.32 -12.44 -6.14
CA ALA A 517 6.98 -13.12 -4.90
C ALA A 517 8.17 -13.86 -4.29
N GLY A 518 9.07 -14.39 -5.13
CA GLY A 518 10.37 -14.92 -4.71
C GLY A 518 11.25 -13.83 -4.11
N GLU A 519 11.46 -12.74 -4.86
CA GLU A 519 12.33 -11.62 -4.45
C GLU A 519 11.88 -10.95 -3.15
N VAL A 520 10.57 -10.85 -2.94
CA VAL A 520 9.93 -10.25 -1.76
C VAL A 520 10.43 -10.87 -0.45
N THR A 521 10.68 -12.19 -0.45
CA THR A 521 11.09 -12.90 0.77
C THR A 521 12.44 -12.42 1.30
N ASP A 522 13.31 -11.95 0.42
CA ASP A 522 14.63 -11.39 0.76
C ASP A 522 14.60 -9.87 0.90
N THR A 523 13.97 -9.19 -0.06
CA THR A 523 14.08 -7.72 -0.21
C THR A 523 13.03 -6.97 0.60
N GLY A 524 11.81 -7.52 0.70
CA GLY A 524 10.60 -6.84 1.15
C GLY A 524 10.08 -5.78 0.16
N ASP A 525 10.65 -5.68 -1.03
CA ASP A 525 10.22 -4.70 -2.03
C ASP A 525 8.79 -5.05 -2.50
N PRO A 526 7.86 -4.09 -2.61
CA PRO A 526 6.46 -4.35 -2.95
C PRO A 526 6.34 -4.97 -4.35
N ILE A 527 5.32 -5.80 -4.58
CA ILE A 527 5.04 -6.35 -5.92
C ILE A 527 4.34 -5.30 -6.79
N ILE A 528 3.25 -4.74 -6.27
CA ILE A 528 2.52 -3.63 -6.89
C ILE A 528 3.09 -2.32 -6.37
N ARG A 529 3.57 -1.46 -7.28
CA ARG A 529 4.34 -0.27 -6.93
C ARG A 529 3.73 1.01 -7.50
N PRO A 530 3.80 2.13 -6.80
CA PRO A 530 3.45 3.42 -7.38
C PRO A 530 4.51 3.85 -8.41
N ILE A 531 4.14 4.70 -9.37
CA ILE A 531 5.05 5.11 -10.46
C ILE A 531 6.32 5.79 -9.94
N TRP A 532 6.21 6.51 -8.82
CA TRP A 532 7.36 7.16 -8.18
C TRP A 532 8.42 6.15 -7.71
N TRP A 533 8.12 4.86 -7.63
CA TRP A 533 9.08 3.83 -7.23
C TRP A 533 10.32 3.83 -8.13
N ILE A 534 10.13 3.91 -9.45
CA ILE A 534 11.20 3.97 -10.44
C ILE A 534 11.61 5.41 -10.82
N SER A 535 10.77 6.40 -10.50
CA SER A 535 11.04 7.82 -10.78
C SER A 535 10.83 8.70 -9.53
N PRO A 536 11.56 8.48 -8.43
CA PRO A 536 11.22 9.08 -7.13
C PRO A 536 11.49 10.58 -7.05
N ARG A 537 12.24 11.14 -8.00
CA ARG A 537 12.55 12.57 -8.09
C ARG A 537 11.58 13.35 -8.97
N ASP A 538 10.66 12.66 -9.62
CA ASP A 538 9.67 13.24 -10.51
C ASP A 538 8.37 13.50 -9.74
N GLU A 539 8.12 14.76 -9.39
CA GLU A 539 6.97 15.16 -8.57
C GLU A 539 5.62 14.82 -9.21
N ALA A 540 5.55 14.70 -10.55
CA ALA A 540 4.32 14.30 -11.23
C ALA A 540 3.88 12.90 -10.78
N THR A 541 4.85 11.99 -10.59
CA THR A 541 4.59 10.60 -10.22
C THR A 541 4.10 10.42 -8.78
N HIS A 542 4.27 11.41 -7.91
CA HIS A 542 3.86 11.34 -6.50
C HIS A 542 2.35 11.41 -6.31
N ARG A 543 1.64 11.97 -7.30
CA ARG A 543 0.18 12.21 -7.25
C ARG A 543 -0.63 11.22 -8.08
N ILE A 544 0.04 10.34 -8.83
CA ILE A 544 -0.63 9.38 -9.69
C ILE A 544 -1.22 8.26 -8.84
N ASP A 545 -2.55 8.19 -8.83
CA ASP A 545 -3.35 7.24 -8.07
C ASP A 545 -4.17 6.31 -8.98
N SER A 546 -4.09 6.52 -10.30
CA SER A 546 -4.80 5.77 -11.34
C SER A 546 -3.88 4.96 -12.26
N GLN A 547 -2.58 4.89 -11.96
CA GLN A 547 -1.61 4.01 -12.62
C GLN A 547 -0.75 3.33 -11.57
N PHE A 548 -0.23 2.14 -11.90
CA PHE A 548 0.68 1.39 -11.03
C PHE A 548 1.67 0.59 -11.85
N LEU A 549 2.70 0.07 -11.17
CA LEU A 549 3.68 -0.86 -11.70
C LEU A 549 3.48 -2.24 -11.08
N ILE A 550 3.78 -3.28 -11.85
CA ILE A 550 4.08 -4.62 -11.36
C ILE A 550 5.58 -4.79 -11.50
N GLY A 551 6.28 -4.92 -10.38
CA GLY A 551 7.74 -4.83 -10.38
C GLY A 551 8.22 -3.46 -10.86
N ASP A 552 9.32 -3.44 -11.61
CA ASP A 552 9.85 -2.22 -12.25
C ASP A 552 9.53 -2.14 -13.75
N THR A 553 8.96 -3.20 -14.34
CA THR A 553 9.00 -3.43 -15.78
C THR A 553 7.65 -3.41 -16.47
N LEU A 554 6.54 -3.54 -15.74
CA LEU A 554 5.19 -3.51 -16.31
C LEU A 554 4.37 -2.39 -15.67
N MET A 555 4.05 -1.34 -16.43
CA MET A 555 3.19 -0.26 -15.99
C MET A 555 1.77 -0.45 -16.54
N VAL A 556 0.77 -0.16 -15.72
CA VAL A 556 -0.64 -0.38 -16.03
C VAL A 556 -1.45 0.89 -15.75
N ALA A 557 -2.31 1.27 -16.69
CA ALA A 557 -3.16 2.44 -16.68
C ALA A 557 -4.59 2.04 -17.16
N PRO A 558 -5.44 1.49 -16.28
CA PRO A 558 -6.80 1.03 -16.64
C PRO A 558 -7.78 2.19 -16.84
N VAL A 559 -8.86 2.01 -17.61
CA VAL A 559 -9.94 3.01 -17.65
C VAL A 559 -10.83 2.85 -16.40
N LEU A 560 -11.04 3.95 -15.65
CA LEU A 560 -11.75 3.94 -14.36
C LEU A 560 -13.01 4.83 -14.36
N GLU A 561 -13.44 5.29 -15.53
CA GLU A 561 -14.55 6.20 -15.71
C GLU A 561 -15.61 5.59 -16.63
N MET A 562 -16.87 5.79 -16.30
CA MET A 562 -18.00 5.30 -17.09
C MET A 562 -18.06 5.98 -18.46
N GLY A 563 -18.32 5.20 -19.51
CA GLY A 563 -18.47 5.64 -20.88
C GLY A 563 -17.16 6.05 -21.57
N LYS A 564 -16.00 5.85 -20.94
CA LYS A 564 -14.70 6.25 -21.49
C LYS A 564 -14.03 5.10 -22.26
N GLN A 565 -13.45 5.45 -23.39
CA GLN A 565 -12.63 4.56 -24.24
C GLN A 565 -11.26 5.19 -24.54
N GLU A 566 -10.84 6.11 -23.67
CA GLU A 566 -9.58 6.83 -23.75
C GLU A 566 -9.21 7.29 -22.33
N ARG A 567 -7.93 7.52 -22.07
CA ARG A 567 -7.48 8.15 -20.84
C ARG A 567 -6.12 8.81 -20.99
N ASP A 568 -5.83 9.73 -20.07
CA ASP A 568 -4.48 10.26 -19.93
C ASP A 568 -3.55 9.21 -19.29
N VAL A 569 -2.33 9.11 -19.84
CA VAL A 569 -1.28 8.19 -19.39
C VAL A 569 0.03 8.93 -19.23
N TYR A 570 0.62 8.87 -18.04
CA TYR A 570 1.95 9.42 -17.78
C TYR A 570 3.01 8.34 -17.87
N LEU A 571 3.97 8.50 -18.79
CA LEU A 571 5.15 7.66 -18.90
C LEU A 571 6.35 8.38 -18.22
N PRO A 572 6.95 7.82 -17.16
CA PRO A 572 8.15 8.39 -16.57
C PRO A 572 9.37 8.19 -17.48
N ALA A 573 10.49 8.84 -17.14
CA ALA A 573 11.75 8.70 -17.87
C ALA A 573 12.16 7.23 -18.05
N GLY A 574 12.49 6.83 -19.28
CA GLY A 574 12.75 5.44 -19.66
C GLY A 574 12.31 5.13 -21.10
N LYS A 575 12.55 3.89 -21.55
CA LYS A 575 12.02 3.41 -22.82
C LYS A 575 10.85 2.47 -22.56
N TRP A 576 9.71 2.77 -23.16
CA TRP A 576 8.47 2.03 -22.92
C TRP A 576 7.88 1.54 -24.22
N ARG A 577 7.36 0.31 -24.22
CA ARG A 577 6.57 -0.25 -25.33
C ARG A 577 5.14 -0.45 -24.88
N SER A 578 4.17 0.13 -25.58
CA SER A 578 2.75 -0.11 -25.29
C SER A 578 2.34 -1.53 -25.67
N TYR A 579 1.22 -2.00 -25.13
CA TYR A 579 0.56 -3.23 -25.56
C TYR A 579 0.19 -3.25 -27.05
N LYS A 580 0.06 -2.07 -27.68
CA LYS A 580 -0.16 -1.89 -29.13
C LYS A 580 1.15 -1.95 -29.95
N GLY A 581 2.29 -2.13 -29.31
CA GLY A 581 3.61 -2.25 -29.94
C GLY A 581 4.30 -0.92 -30.21
N GLU A 582 3.72 0.21 -29.81
CA GLU A 582 4.30 1.54 -30.00
C GLU A 582 5.48 1.74 -29.06
N LEU A 583 6.59 2.29 -29.57
CA LEU A 583 7.80 2.54 -28.80
C LEU A 583 7.91 4.03 -28.43
N PHE A 584 8.05 4.30 -27.13
CA PHE A 584 8.22 5.64 -26.56
C PHE A 584 9.64 5.77 -25.99
N GLU A 585 10.53 6.44 -26.72
CA GLU A 585 11.93 6.69 -26.29
C GLU A 585 12.17 8.11 -25.78
N LYS A 586 11.24 9.04 -26.03
CA LYS A 586 11.32 10.45 -25.62
C LYS A 586 10.41 10.69 -24.42
N THR A 587 10.84 10.25 -23.24
CA THR A 587 10.11 10.36 -21.97
C THR A 587 10.94 11.18 -20.95
N PRO A 588 10.35 11.73 -19.87
CA PRO A 588 8.95 11.59 -19.45
C PRO A 588 7.97 12.28 -20.41
N VAL A 589 6.76 11.74 -20.53
CA VAL A 589 5.70 12.30 -21.40
C VAL A 589 4.32 12.01 -20.83
N LEU A 590 3.41 12.97 -20.97
CA LEU A 590 1.98 12.78 -20.76
C LEU A 590 1.33 12.52 -22.11
N LEU A 591 0.80 11.32 -22.31
CA LEU A 591 -0.06 10.98 -23.42
C LEU A 591 -1.48 11.39 -23.06
N THR A 592 -2.05 12.33 -23.81
CA THR A 592 -3.43 12.80 -23.61
C THR A 592 -4.39 12.01 -24.47
N ASP A 593 -5.56 11.68 -23.94
CA ASP A 593 -6.62 10.95 -24.66
C ASP A 593 -6.10 9.66 -25.34
N TYR A 594 -5.23 8.91 -24.66
CA TYR A 594 -4.68 7.67 -25.20
C TYR A 594 -5.82 6.64 -25.36
N PRO A 595 -6.08 6.12 -26.57
CA PRO A 595 -7.26 5.30 -26.84
C PRO A 595 -7.14 3.90 -26.23
N VAL A 596 -8.18 3.50 -25.49
CA VAL A 596 -8.30 2.24 -24.75
C VAL A 596 -9.75 1.78 -24.81
N ASP A 597 -10.05 0.93 -25.79
CA ASP A 597 -11.41 0.44 -26.01
C ASP A 597 -11.91 -0.40 -24.83
N LEU A 598 -13.23 -0.67 -24.81
CA LEU A 598 -13.77 -1.67 -23.89
C LEU A 598 -13.23 -3.03 -24.32
N ASP A 599 -12.68 -3.81 -23.38
CA ASP A 599 -11.88 -5.01 -23.59
C ASP A 599 -10.36 -4.80 -23.71
N GLU A 600 -9.87 -3.57 -23.61
CA GLU A 600 -8.45 -3.23 -23.60
C GLU A 600 -8.01 -2.58 -22.29
N VAL A 601 -6.73 -2.73 -21.95
CA VAL A 601 -6.09 -2.01 -20.85
C VAL A 601 -4.78 -1.41 -21.37
N ALA A 602 -4.58 -0.11 -21.15
CA ALA A 602 -3.28 0.48 -21.44
C ALA A 602 -2.24 -0.07 -20.46
N TYR A 603 -1.32 -0.87 -20.96
CA TYR A 603 -0.11 -1.27 -20.25
C TYR A 603 1.13 -1.09 -21.10
N PHE A 604 2.26 -0.90 -20.43
CA PHE A 604 3.54 -0.55 -21.04
C PHE A 604 4.65 -1.40 -20.42
N LEU A 605 5.46 -2.01 -21.28
CA LEU A 605 6.62 -2.80 -20.90
C LEU A 605 7.88 -1.94 -20.98
N TRP A 606 8.71 -2.01 -19.94
CA TRP A 606 10.04 -1.43 -19.95
C TRP A 606 10.91 -2.11 -21.00
N VAL A 607 11.65 -1.31 -21.77
CA VAL A 607 12.60 -1.78 -22.77
C VAL A 607 14.01 -1.40 -22.30
N SER A 608 14.84 -2.40 -22.05
CA SER A 608 16.26 -2.23 -21.69
C SER A 608 17.09 -1.68 -22.83
#